data_AF-A0A7V3Y1E8-F1
#
_entry.id   AF-A0A7V3Y1E8-F1
#
_cell.length_a   1.000
_cell.length_b   1.000
_cell.length_c   1.000
_cell.angle_alpha   90.00
_cell.angle_beta   90.00
_cell.angle_gamma   90.00
#
_symmetry.space_group_name_H-M   'P 1'
#
loop_
_entity.id
_entity.type
_entity.pdbx_description
1 polymer ?
#
loop_
_entity_poly.entity_id
_entity_poly.type
_entity_poly.pdbx_seq_one_letter_code
_entity_poly.pdbx_strand_id
1 'polypeptide(L)' 'MGEELSKYPVGRKVKVYYNPDDPVIAVLEPGASWESYQAFVLGILILIVDIGVIVYYKRKEMKAVEESNNPIKTT' A
#
# COMPACT_ATOMS: atom_id res chain seq x y z
N MET A 1 9.72 8.81 -32.90
CA MET A 1 9.66 10.19 -32.36
C MET A 1 8.51 10.22 -31.37
N GLY A 2 8.77 10.76 -30.16
CA GLY A 2 8.17 10.32 -28.90
C GLY A 2 6.69 10.70 -28.65
N GLU A 3 6.01 9.84 -27.90
CA GLU A 3 4.60 9.93 -27.49
C GLU A 3 4.27 11.11 -26.55
N GLU A 4 5.28 11.84 -26.05
CA GLU A 4 5.13 12.98 -25.14
C GLU A 4 4.42 14.20 -25.76
N LEU A 5 4.56 14.43 -27.08
CA LEU A 5 3.94 15.57 -27.78
C LEU A 5 2.41 15.49 -27.81
N SER A 6 1.82 14.31 -27.58
CA SER A 6 0.36 14.15 -27.57
C SER A 6 -0.29 14.76 -26.33
N LYS A 7 0.39 14.72 -25.18
CA LYS A 7 -0.14 15.25 -23.91
C LYS A 7 -0.10 16.78 -23.84
N TYR A 8 0.93 17.41 -24.42
CA TYR A 8 1.13 18.87 -24.37
C TYR A 8 1.38 19.47 -25.77
N PRO A 9 0.33 19.72 -26.57
CA PRO A 9 0.49 20.35 -27.87
C PRO A 9 0.92 21.81 -27.74
N VAL A 10 1.73 22.26 -28.71
CA VAL A 10 2.26 23.62 -28.80
C VAL A 10 1.12 24.64 -28.82
N GLY A 11 1.21 25.67 -27.97
CA GLY A 11 0.21 26.75 -27.86
C GLY A 11 -0.88 26.52 -26.80
N ARG A 12 -0.93 25.34 -26.15
CA ARG A 12 -1.85 25.10 -25.03
C ARG A 12 -1.29 25.72 -23.74
N LYS A 13 -2.11 26.49 -23.01
CA LYS A 13 -1.76 26.96 -21.66
C LYS A 13 -1.77 25.77 -20.70
N VAL A 14 -0.64 25.51 -20.05
CA VAL A 14 -0.47 24.42 -19.07
C VAL A 14 -0.19 25.04 -17.70
N LYS A 15 -0.81 24.49 -16.66
CA LYS A 15 -0.57 24.92 -15.28
C LYS A 15 0.71 24.27 -14.78
N VAL A 16 1.65 25.09 -14.31
CA VAL A 16 2.92 24.65 -13.72
C VAL A 16 2.95 24.99 -12.25
N TYR A 17 3.64 24.18 -11.47
CA TYR A 17 3.84 24.38 -10.05
C TYR A 17 5.33 24.55 -9.80
N TYR A 18 5.71 25.63 -9.12
CA TYR A 18 7.10 25.93 -8.80
C TYR A 18 7.20 26.54 -7.40
N ASN A 19 8.36 26.39 -6.77
CA ASN A 19 8.67 27.07 -5.53
C ASN A 19 9.21 28.49 -5.82
N PRO A 20 8.58 29.58 -5.31
CA PRO A 20 9.07 30.93 -5.53
C PRO A 20 10.45 31.21 -4.93
N ASP A 21 10.78 30.55 -3.82
CA ASP A 21 12.05 30.74 -3.10
C ASP A 21 13.20 29.91 -3.72
N ASP A 22 12.85 28.84 -4.45
CA ASP A 22 13.79 28.01 -5.21
C ASP A 22 13.17 27.59 -6.56
N PRO A 23 13.32 28.43 -7.61
CA PRO A 23 12.66 28.21 -8.90
C PRO A 23 13.24 27.01 -9.69
N VAL A 24 14.34 26.41 -9.23
CA VAL A 24 14.86 25.15 -9.79
C VAL A 24 13.90 24.00 -9.49
N ILE A 25 13.11 24.11 -8.41
CA ILE A 25 12.09 23.14 -8.04
C ILE A 25 10.77 23.52 -8.74
N ALA A 26 10.59 23.01 -9.96
CA ALA A 26 9.38 23.18 -10.76
C ALA A 26 8.91 21.87 -11.40
N VAL A 27 7.61 21.59 -11.33
CA VAL A 27 6.98 20.40 -11.92
C VAL A 27 5.67 20.75 -12.63
N LEU A 28 5.35 20.00 -13.69
CA LEU A 28 4.09 20.11 -14.44
C LEU A 28 2.94 19.42 -13.70
N GLU A 29 3.19 18.23 -13.15
CA GLU A 29 2.20 17.40 -12.47
C GLU A 29 2.67 17.12 -11.03
N PRO A 30 2.24 17.90 -10.03
CA PRO A 30 2.57 17.65 -8.64
C PRO A 30 1.72 16.52 -8.06
N GLY A 31 2.34 15.62 -7.29
CA GLY A 31 1.65 14.65 -6.45
C GLY A 31 2.05 13.19 -6.67
N ALA A 32 1.75 12.36 -5.67
CA ALA A 32 1.81 10.91 -5.81
C ALA A 32 0.65 10.47 -6.72
N SER A 33 0.98 9.86 -7.86
CA SER A 33 -0.02 9.31 -8.78
C SER A 33 -0.82 8.18 -8.11
N TRP A 34 -2.03 7.91 -8.60
CA TRP A 34 -2.82 6.76 -8.14
C TRP A 34 -2.05 5.43 -8.23
N GLU A 35 -1.16 5.31 -9.22
CA GLU A 35 -0.24 4.19 -9.38
C GLU A 35 0.72 4.03 -8.18
N SER A 36 1.14 5.13 -7.57
CA SER A 36 2.01 5.11 -6.38
C SER A 36 1.32 4.47 -5.17
N TYR A 37 0.00 4.56 -5.06
CA TYR A 37 -0.76 3.98 -3.95
C TYR A 37 -1.08 2.50 -4.13
N GLN A 38 -1.00 1.97 -5.36
CA GLN A 38 -1.30 0.55 -5.63
C GLN A 38 -0.36 -0.40 -4.89
N ALA A 39 0.94 -0.09 -4.87
CA ALA A 39 1.93 -0.87 -4.13
C ALA A 39 1.66 -0.87 -2.61
N PHE A 40 1.21 0.27 -2.08
CA PHE A 40 0.88 0.40 -0.67
C PHE A 40 -0.36 -0.43 -0.28
N VAL A 41 -1.42 -0.40 -1.11
CA VAL A 41 -2.62 -1.22 -0.90
C VAL A 41 -2.28 -2.71 -0.95
N LEU A 42 -1.46 -3.14 -1.92
CA LEU A 42 -1.02 -4.52 -2.02
C LEU A 42 -0.24 -4.97 -0.76
N GLY A 43 0.67 -4.12 -0.27
CA GLY A 43 1.40 -4.38 0.96
C GLY A 43 0.49 -4.57 2.17
N ILE A 44 -0.55 -3.74 2.32
CA ILE A 44 -1.55 -3.88 3.40
C ILE A 44 -2.31 -5.21 3.29
N LEU A 45 -2.71 -5.62 2.09
CA LEU A 45 -3.43 -6.88 1.90
C LEU A 45 -2.59 -8.08 2.33
N ILE A 46 -1.30 -8.11 1.97
CA ILE A 46 -0.37 -9.16 2.40
C ILE A 46 -0.26 -9.19 3.92
N LEU A 47 -0.07 -8.02 4.55
CA LEU A 47 0.04 -7.94 6.01
C LEU A 47 -1.23 -8.45 6.72
N ILE A 48 -2.41 -8.13 6.22
CA ILE A 48 -3.67 -8.61 6.80
C ILE A 48 -3.76 -10.14 6.72
N VAL A 49 -3.36 -10.72 5.58
CA VAL A 49 -3.36 -12.18 5.39
C VAL A 49 -2.37 -12.82 6.37
N ASP A 50 -1.14 -12.34 6.44
CA ASP A 50 -0.10 -12.90 7.32
C ASP A 50 -0.50 -12.82 8.80
N ILE A 51 -1.02 -11.68 9.24
CA ILE A 51 -1.53 -11.50 10.60
C ILE A 51 -2.69 -12.47 10.86
N GLY A 52 -3.63 -12.59 9.91
CA GLY A 52 -4.75 -13.52 10.02
C GLY A 52 -4.30 -14.97 10.18
N VAL A 53 -3.30 -15.39 9.40
CA VAL A 53 -2.70 -16.72 9.47
C VAL A 53 -2.02 -16.95 10.82
N ILE A 54 -1.22 -16.01 11.31
CA ILE A 54 -0.54 -16.10 12.62
C ILE A 54 -1.57 -16.21 13.75
N VAL A 55 -2.60 -15.36 13.73
CA VAL A 55 -3.67 -15.36 14.73
C VAL A 55 -4.44 -16.68 14.69
N TYR A 56 -4.74 -17.19 13.49
CA TYR A 56 -5.41 -18.47 13.32
C TYR A 56 -4.62 -19.62 13.93
N TYR A 57 -3.33 -19.73 13.62
CA TYR A 57 -2.48 -20.80 14.16
C TYR A 57 -2.29 -20.70 15.66
N LYS A 58 -2.04 -19.50 16.21
CA LYS A 58 -1.98 -19.29 17.67
C LYS A 58 -3.28 -19.69 18.36
N ARG A 59 -4.43 -19.34 17.77
CA ARG A 59 -5.74 -19.69 18.35
C ARG A 59 -6.01 -21.20 18.30
N LYS A 60 -5.56 -21.87 17.24
CA LYS A 60 -5.64 -23.34 17.12
C LYS A 60 -4.79 -24.02 18.20
N GLU A 61 -3.57 -23.53 18.43
CA GLU A 61 -2.66 -24.04 19.45
C GLU A 61 -3.25 -23.90 20.87
N MET A 62 -3.75 -22.72 21.23
CA MET A 62 -4.35 -22.50 22.56
C MET A 62 -5.53 -23.43 22.83
N LYS A 63 -6.40 -23.65 21.84
CA LYS A 63 -7.52 -24.58 21.97
C LYS A 63 -7.08 -26.03 22.16
N ALA A 64 -6.02 -26.45 21.46
CA ALA A 64 -5.45 -27.80 21.62
C ALA A 64 -4.81 -27.99 23.00
N VAL A 65 -4.13 -26.96 23.51
CA VAL A 65 -3.54 -26.97 24.87
C VAL A 65 -4.63 -26.97 25.95
N GLU A 66 -5.72 -26.21 25.77
CA GLU A 66 -6.86 -26.18 26.71
C GLU A 66 -7.60 -27.52 26.78
N GLU A 67 -7.81 -28.18 25.63
CA GLU A 67 -8.44 -29.50 25.57
C GLU A 67 -7.57 -30.59 26.21
N SER A 68 -6.25 -30.54 26.01
CA SER A 68 -5.29 -31.49 26.61
C SER A 68 -5.18 -31.34 28.14
N ASN A 69 -5.35 -30.13 28.67
CA ASN A 69 -5.21 -29.84 30.10
C ASN A 69 -6.53 -29.99 30.89
N ASN A 70 -7.63 -30.36 30.24
CA ASN A 70 -8.91 -30.52 30.91
C ASN A 70 -8.94 -31.85 31.72
N PRO A 71 -8.97 -31.79 33.06
CA PRO A 71 -8.86 -32.98 33.91
C PRO A 71 -10.03 -33.97 33.77
N ILE A 72 -11.14 -33.56 33.13
CA ILE A 72 -12.32 -34.40 32.92
C ILE A 72 -12.14 -35.37 31.74
N LYS A 73 -11.21 -35.09 30.80
CA LYS A 73 -11.00 -35.90 29.57
C LYS A 73 -9.79 -36.86 29.63
N THR A 74 -8.96 -36.79 30.67
CA THR A 74 -7.68 -37.54 30.77
C THR A 74 -7.82 -38.91 31.46
N THR A 75 -9.02 -39.32 31.86
CA THR A 75 -9.32 -40.65 32.46
C THR A 75 -10.10 -41.51 31.49
#